data_AF-A0A1I1Y113-F1
#
_entry.id   AF-A0A1I1Y113-F1
#
_cell.length_a   1.000
_cell.length_b   1.000
_cell.length_c   1.000
_cell.angle_alpha   90.00
_cell.angle_beta   90.00
_cell.angle_gamma   90.00
#
_symmetry.space_group_name_H-M   'P 1'
#
loop_
_entity.id
_entity.type
_entity.pdbx_description
1 polymer ?
#
loop_
_entity_poly.entity_id
_entity_poly.type
_entity_poly.pdbx_seq_one_letter_code
_entity_poly.pdbx_strand_id
1 'polypeptide(L)'
;MRESVGVHHVEELTFTSALLSWKFAFWWDLLIVLLGVTYAAGVTRLRRGSRGRTWPAHRCWLFASGLVSLFVAMNSFVAVYGHALFTMHMVQHLMLIMLVPALLVYGKPLRLWSELDESGRVARILRGRAVGMLTHPAWTMVLYSVVLVATHLTPFMQLMLLNPWLHHAESVLYLVAGYLTFLPLLGTEPTRWQHFPYPLRVFSALMGMGPDTGIGVILMMADDPLFPAYGRMRDWWIDDGTLTVLADQRLGGGIMWFFGDALMAVFALVLVRQWMRANGSEAGFGNWLESARRSALAETDGEADSEVQSLRTTDDLDEDERARQAYNAMLARLARQDEQRSGRR
;
A
#
# COMPACT_ATOMS: atom_id res chain seq x y z
N MET A 1 8.33 33.31 -15.05
CA MET A 1 7.61 32.03 -14.85
C MET A 1 8.57 30.85 -14.64
N ARG A 2 9.63 30.68 -15.45
CA ARG A 2 10.70 29.69 -15.21
C ARG A 2 11.44 29.91 -13.88
N GLU A 3 11.85 31.16 -13.60
CA GLU A 3 12.54 31.51 -12.34
C GLU A 3 11.64 31.41 -11.10
N SER A 4 10.34 31.70 -11.22
CA SER A 4 9.38 31.59 -10.11
C SER A 4 9.06 30.15 -9.70
N VAL A 5 9.44 29.18 -10.54
CA VAL A 5 9.30 27.73 -10.29
C VAL A 5 10.67 27.09 -9.98
N GLY A 6 11.75 27.88 -9.94
CA GLY A 6 13.10 27.40 -9.66
C GLY A 6 13.72 26.55 -10.78
N VAL A 7 13.19 26.66 -12.00
CA VAL A 7 13.73 25.95 -13.18
C VAL A 7 14.92 26.76 -13.70
N HIS A 8 16.11 26.43 -13.20
CA HIS A 8 17.37 26.81 -13.84
C HIS A 8 17.51 26.03 -15.16
N HIS A 9 18.24 26.58 -16.13
CA HIS A 9 18.58 25.88 -17.36
C HIS A 9 19.08 24.47 -17.04
N VAL A 10 18.44 23.46 -17.64
CA VAL A 10 18.82 22.07 -17.44
C VAL A 10 19.83 21.74 -18.51
N GLU A 11 21.05 21.41 -18.10
CA GLU A 11 22.11 20.99 -19.03
C GLU A 11 21.69 19.73 -19.81
N GLU A 12 22.27 19.54 -21.00
CA GLU A 12 22.07 18.36 -21.82
C GLU A 12 22.24 17.08 -21.00
N LEU A 13 21.30 16.13 -21.11
CA LEU A 13 21.35 14.85 -20.39
C LEU A 13 22.46 13.97 -20.97
N THR A 14 23.66 14.20 -20.48
CA THR A 14 24.85 13.38 -20.69
C THR A 14 25.04 12.49 -19.46
N PHE A 15 25.88 11.46 -19.57
CA PHE A 15 26.24 10.64 -18.41
C PHE A 15 26.81 11.49 -17.26
N THR A 16 27.59 12.52 -17.60
CA THR A 16 28.20 13.45 -16.65
C THR A 16 27.16 14.32 -15.96
N SER A 17 26.25 14.94 -16.71
CA SER A 17 25.20 15.77 -16.10
C SER A 17 24.18 14.94 -15.32
N ALA A 18 23.88 13.71 -15.74
CA ALA A 18 23.05 12.79 -14.96
C ALA A 18 23.69 12.41 -13.61
N LEU A 19 25.01 12.29 -13.53
CA LEU A 19 25.70 12.03 -12.27
C LEU A 19 25.84 13.28 -11.39
N LEU A 20 26.01 14.46 -11.99
CA LEU A 20 26.33 15.70 -11.28
C LEU A 20 25.11 16.59 -10.98
N SER A 21 23.97 16.36 -11.64
CA SER A 21 22.75 17.13 -11.40
C SER A 21 22.09 16.74 -10.09
N TRP A 22 22.31 17.54 -9.05
CA TRP A 22 21.66 17.39 -7.76
C TRP A 22 21.05 18.71 -7.31
N LYS A 23 19.86 18.64 -6.72
CA LYS A 23 19.19 19.76 -6.04
C LYS A 23 18.96 19.38 -4.58
N PHE A 24 18.88 20.37 -3.70
CA PHE A 24 18.56 20.14 -2.30
C PHE A 24 17.08 20.44 -2.05
N ALA A 25 16.32 19.43 -1.65
CA ALA A 25 14.90 19.53 -1.39
C ALA A 25 14.66 19.59 0.12
N PHE A 26 14.89 20.76 0.72
CA PHE A 26 14.92 20.98 2.17
C PHE A 26 13.86 20.22 2.97
N TRP A 27 12.58 20.29 2.56
CA TRP A 27 11.49 19.62 3.26
C TRP A 27 11.57 18.08 3.20
N TRP A 28 12.01 17.53 2.08
CA TRP A 28 12.23 16.10 1.90
C TRP A 28 13.46 15.63 2.67
N ASP A 29 14.54 16.41 2.64
CA ASP A 29 15.77 16.07 3.36
C ASP A 29 15.54 16.09 4.88
N LEU A 30 14.78 17.07 5.37
CA LEU A 30 14.35 17.12 6.76
C LEU A 30 13.52 15.88 7.13
N LEU A 31 12.57 15.47 6.28
CA LEU A 31 11.76 14.26 6.49
C LEU A 31 12.64 13.00 6.52
N ILE A 32 13.57 12.85 5.57
CA ILE A 32 14.50 11.72 5.49
C ILE A 32 15.34 11.62 6.76
N VAL A 33 15.93 12.75 7.19
CA VAL A 33 16.74 12.81 8.42
C VAL A 33 15.88 12.47 9.64
N LEU A 34 14.67 13.03 9.74
CA LEU A 34 13.77 12.74 10.86
C LEU A 34 13.40 11.25 10.92
N LEU A 35 13.02 10.64 9.79
CA LEU A 35 12.70 9.22 9.71
C LEU A 35 13.92 8.35 10.04
N GLY A 36 15.10 8.70 9.53
CA GLY A 36 16.34 7.99 9.80
C GLY A 36 16.76 8.03 11.27
N VAL A 37 16.77 9.23 11.85
CA VAL A 37 17.13 9.45 13.27
C VAL A 37 16.13 8.77 14.19
N THR A 38 14.83 8.91 13.93
CA THR A 38 13.79 8.28 14.79
C THR A 38 13.85 6.76 14.72
N TYR A 39 14.06 6.17 13.54
CA TYR A 39 14.23 4.72 13.39
C TYR A 39 15.51 4.23 14.08
N ALA A 40 16.65 4.91 13.88
CA ALA A 40 17.92 4.55 14.52
C ALA A 40 17.84 4.69 16.06
N ALA A 41 17.20 5.74 16.56
CA ALA A 41 16.92 5.92 17.98
C ALA A 41 16.03 4.79 18.54
N GLY A 42 15.00 4.38 17.78
CA GLY A 42 14.16 3.25 18.14
C GLY A 42 14.95 1.93 18.23
N VAL A 43 15.78 1.62 17.23
CA VAL A 43 16.61 0.40 17.22
C VAL A 43 17.63 0.41 18.35
N THR A 44 18.31 1.54 18.59
CA THR A 44 19.29 1.66 19.68
C THR A 44 18.64 1.54 21.05
N ARG A 45 17.46 2.14 21.26
CA ARG A 45 16.68 1.98 22.49
C ARG A 45 16.24 0.54 22.70
N LEU A 46 15.78 -0.15 21.64
CA LEU A 46 15.36 -1.55 21.73
C LEU A 46 16.53 -2.46 22.13
N ARG A 47 17.72 -2.23 21.56
CA ARG A 47 18.95 -2.98 21.85
C ARG A 47 19.50 -2.71 23.25
N ARG A 48 19.38 -1.48 23.75
CA ARG A 48 19.85 -1.08 25.10
C ARG A 48 18.87 -1.45 26.22
N GLY A 49 17.63 -1.79 25.88
CA GLY A 49 16.60 -2.14 26.87
C GLY A 49 16.93 -3.41 27.65
N SER A 50 16.38 -3.50 28.87
CA SER A 50 16.59 -4.60 29.83
C SER A 50 16.23 -6.00 29.30
N ARG A 51 15.41 -6.08 28.26
CA ARG A 51 14.99 -7.36 27.64
C ARG A 51 15.94 -7.87 26.55
N GLY A 52 17.01 -7.14 26.20
CA GLY A 52 18.02 -7.61 25.24
C GLY A 52 17.46 -7.98 23.85
N ARG A 53 16.35 -7.34 23.42
CA ARG A 53 15.64 -7.72 22.20
C ARG A 53 16.48 -7.40 20.98
N THR A 54 16.75 -8.41 20.16
CA THR A 54 17.54 -8.25 18.94
C THR A 54 16.67 -7.75 17.79
N TRP A 55 17.04 -6.62 17.19
CA TRP A 55 16.43 -6.16 15.95
C TRP A 55 17.26 -6.63 14.73
N PRO A 56 16.67 -7.39 13.80
CA PRO A 56 17.41 -7.95 12.67
C PRO A 56 18.07 -6.88 11.79
N ALA A 57 19.35 -7.04 11.47
CA ALA A 57 20.12 -6.06 10.69
C ALA A 57 19.55 -5.83 9.28
N HIS A 58 18.98 -6.85 8.63
CA HIS A 58 18.37 -6.70 7.31
C HIS A 58 17.22 -5.69 7.30
N ARG A 59 16.48 -5.53 8.41
CA ARG A 59 15.40 -4.53 8.51
C ARG A 59 15.98 -3.11 8.53
N CYS A 60 17.10 -2.91 9.20
CA CYS A 60 17.82 -1.62 9.18
C CYS A 60 18.32 -1.30 7.78
N TRP A 61 18.92 -2.27 7.08
CA TRP A 61 19.39 -2.09 5.71
C TRP A 61 18.24 -1.76 4.75
N LEU A 62 17.12 -2.48 4.82
CA LEU A 62 15.96 -2.22 3.96
C LEU A 62 15.35 -0.82 4.23
N PHE A 63 15.23 -0.44 5.51
CA PHE A 63 14.75 0.90 5.86
C PHE A 63 15.70 2.00 5.37
N ALA A 64 17.01 1.83 5.58
CA ALA A 64 18.02 2.78 5.11
C ALA A 64 18.04 2.86 3.58
N SER A 65 17.94 1.75 2.87
CA SER A 65 17.82 1.73 1.41
C SER A 65 16.57 2.47 0.95
N GLY A 66 15.43 2.33 1.64
CA GLY A 66 14.23 3.11 1.34
C GLY A 66 14.45 4.63 1.49
N LEU A 67 15.16 5.06 2.53
CA LEU A 67 15.53 6.46 2.73
C LEU A 67 16.51 6.97 1.67
N VAL A 68 17.50 6.16 1.29
CA VAL A 68 18.44 6.50 0.21
C VAL A 68 17.72 6.60 -1.13
N SER A 69 16.82 5.65 -1.44
CA SER A 69 16.00 5.73 -2.65
C SER A 69 15.11 6.96 -2.67
N LEU A 70 14.54 7.36 -1.53
CA LEU A 70 13.77 8.60 -1.41
C LEU A 70 14.67 9.84 -1.63
N PHE A 71 15.86 9.85 -1.05
CA PHE A 71 16.83 10.92 -1.25
C PHE A 71 17.21 11.06 -2.73
N VAL A 72 17.51 9.94 -3.41
CA VAL A 72 17.82 9.92 -4.85
C VAL A 72 16.62 10.42 -5.66
N ALA A 73 15.41 9.94 -5.38
CA ALA A 73 14.20 10.34 -6.11
C ALA A 73 13.90 11.85 -6.01
N MET A 74 14.23 12.49 -4.88
CA MET A 74 13.90 13.90 -4.63
C MET A 74 15.04 14.89 -4.88
N ASN A 75 16.30 14.42 -4.89
CA ASN A 75 17.48 15.29 -4.97
C ASN A 75 18.38 15.04 -6.19
N SER A 76 18.32 13.87 -6.84
CA SER A 76 19.23 13.56 -7.96
C SER A 76 18.71 14.09 -9.30
N PHE A 77 19.36 13.69 -10.39
CA PHE A 77 18.95 13.99 -11.77
C PHE A 77 17.50 13.59 -12.02
N VAL A 78 16.99 12.53 -11.38
CA VAL A 78 15.57 12.13 -11.49
C VAL A 78 14.66 13.31 -11.14
N ALA A 79 14.95 14.02 -10.06
CA ALA A 79 14.17 15.15 -9.59
C ALA A 79 14.43 16.45 -10.37
N VAL A 80 15.64 16.60 -10.94
CA VAL A 80 16.01 17.76 -11.76
C VAL A 80 15.33 17.67 -13.12
N TYR A 81 15.50 16.54 -13.81
CA TYR A 81 14.95 16.31 -15.14
C TYR A 81 13.48 15.92 -15.13
N GLY A 82 12.91 15.47 -13.99
CA GLY A 82 11.48 15.15 -13.87
C GLY A 82 10.53 16.32 -14.15
N HIS A 83 11.00 17.57 -14.08
CA HIS A 83 10.21 18.74 -14.48
C HIS A 83 10.23 19.01 -15.99
N ALA A 84 11.22 18.47 -16.71
CA ALA A 84 11.43 18.72 -18.14
C ALA A 84 11.10 17.49 -19.02
N LEU A 85 11.29 16.29 -18.48
CA LEU A 85 11.10 15.01 -19.16
C LEU A 85 10.04 14.18 -18.44
N PHE A 86 8.98 13.83 -19.16
CA PHE A 86 7.95 12.95 -18.64
C PHE A 86 8.51 11.56 -18.32
N THR A 87 9.46 11.06 -19.11
CA THR A 87 10.19 9.81 -18.81
C THR A 87 10.83 9.83 -17.42
N MET A 88 11.51 10.94 -17.06
CA MET A 88 12.14 11.06 -15.73
C MET A 88 11.12 11.23 -14.62
N HIS A 89 10.02 11.94 -14.91
CA HIS A 89 8.87 12.00 -14.00
C HIS A 89 8.30 10.60 -13.72
N MET A 90 8.19 9.72 -14.73
CA MET A 90 7.72 8.34 -14.54
C MET A 90 8.68 7.50 -13.70
N VAL A 91 9.98 7.68 -13.86
CA VAL A 91 10.98 7.05 -12.98
C VAL A 91 10.79 7.53 -11.53
N GLN A 92 10.66 8.83 -11.32
CA GLN A 92 10.40 9.40 -9.98
C GLN A 92 9.11 8.85 -9.38
N HIS A 93 8.03 8.80 -10.16
CA HIS A 93 6.73 8.25 -9.78
C HIS A 93 6.85 6.80 -9.30
N LEU A 94 7.45 5.91 -10.10
CA LEU A 94 7.63 4.50 -9.74
C LEU A 94 8.51 4.31 -8.50
N MET A 95 9.54 5.15 -8.34
CA MET A 95 10.36 5.14 -7.12
C MET A 95 9.53 5.49 -5.88
N LEU A 96 8.70 6.53 -5.96
CA LEU A 96 7.91 7.03 -4.83
C LEU A 96 6.69 6.19 -4.49
N ILE A 97 6.03 5.58 -5.48
CA ILE A 97 4.81 4.80 -5.25
C ILE A 97 5.08 3.31 -5.02
N MET A 98 6.20 2.77 -5.52
CA MET A 98 6.54 1.36 -5.37
C MET A 98 7.82 1.12 -4.56
N LEU A 99 8.96 1.57 -5.08
CA LEU A 99 10.27 1.17 -4.54
C LEU A 99 10.47 1.62 -3.10
N VAL A 100 10.32 2.92 -2.84
CA VAL A 100 10.52 3.52 -1.52
C VAL A 100 9.52 2.94 -0.50
N PRO A 101 8.19 2.95 -0.75
CA PRO A 101 7.21 2.32 0.11
C PRO A 101 7.52 0.87 0.49
N ALA A 102 7.84 0.03 -0.50
CA ALA A 102 8.11 -1.38 -0.27
C ALA A 102 9.33 -1.57 0.65
N LEU A 103 10.42 -0.85 0.39
CA LEU A 103 11.63 -0.89 1.22
C LEU A 103 11.36 -0.42 2.67
N LEU A 104 10.61 0.67 2.83
CA LEU A 104 10.24 1.19 4.15
C LEU A 104 9.36 0.20 4.92
N VAL A 105 8.34 -0.41 4.29
CA VAL A 105 7.46 -1.43 4.90
C VAL A 105 8.24 -2.68 5.29
N TYR A 106 9.23 -3.10 4.49
CA TYR A 106 10.12 -4.20 4.87
C TYR A 106 11.06 -3.86 6.02
N GLY A 107 11.35 -2.59 6.23
CA GLY A 107 12.05 -2.09 7.42
C GLY A 107 11.29 -2.27 8.73
N LYS A 108 9.99 -2.58 8.67
CA LYS A 108 9.08 -2.80 9.81
C LYS A 108 9.08 -1.67 10.86
N PRO A 109 9.00 -0.38 10.46
CA PRO A 109 9.02 0.73 11.41
C PRO A 109 7.84 0.70 12.38
N LEU A 110 6.63 0.29 11.97
CA LEU A 110 5.47 0.28 12.87
C LEU A 110 5.61 -0.78 13.95
N ARG A 111 6.16 -1.94 13.60
CA ARG A 111 6.53 -2.99 14.55
C ARG A 111 7.60 -2.53 15.52
N LEU A 112 8.62 -1.81 15.06
CA LEU A 112 9.67 -1.28 15.95
C LEU A 112 9.03 -0.42 17.06
N TRP A 113 8.17 0.52 16.70
CA TRP A 113 7.48 1.38 17.67
C TRP A 113 6.52 0.61 18.56
N SER A 114 5.79 -0.37 18.00
CA SER A 114 4.93 -1.24 18.80
C SER A 114 5.71 -2.12 19.79
N GLU A 115 6.94 -2.52 19.46
CA GLU A 115 7.79 -3.34 20.33
C GLU A 115 8.45 -2.50 21.45
N LEU A 116 8.64 -1.19 21.21
CA LEU A 116 9.15 -0.22 22.18
C LEU A 116 8.09 0.26 23.17
N ASP A 117 6.81 0.28 22.77
CA ASP A 117 5.71 0.71 23.62
C ASP A 117 5.22 -0.40 24.55
N GLU A 118 5.70 -0.38 25.79
CA GLU A 118 5.31 -1.35 26.82
C GLU A 118 3.82 -1.26 27.21
N SER A 119 3.16 -0.11 26.98
CA SER A 119 1.75 0.08 27.31
C SER A 119 0.79 -0.58 26.31
N GLY A 120 1.31 -1.03 25.16
CA GLY A 120 0.53 -1.60 24.06
C GLY A 120 -0.43 -0.63 23.38
N ARG A 121 -0.33 0.68 23.68
CA ARG A 121 -1.17 1.74 23.09
C ARG A 121 -0.93 1.85 21.59
N VAL A 122 0.33 1.82 21.14
CA VAL A 122 0.70 1.88 19.72
C VAL A 122 0.07 0.72 18.94
N ALA A 123 0.22 -0.50 19.44
CA ALA A 123 -0.42 -1.68 18.83
C ALA A 123 -1.94 -1.54 18.77
N ARG A 124 -2.58 -1.02 19.82
CA ARG A 124 -4.02 -0.79 19.88
C ARG A 124 -4.47 0.25 18.84
N ILE A 125 -3.73 1.35 18.68
CA ILE A 125 -4.01 2.38 17.67
C ILE A 125 -3.88 1.79 16.26
N LEU A 126 -2.80 1.07 15.98
CA LEU A 126 -2.55 0.45 14.67
C LEU A 126 -3.59 -0.62 14.28
N ARG A 127 -4.22 -1.25 15.27
CA ARG A 127 -5.32 -2.20 15.09
C ARG A 127 -6.71 -1.57 15.23
N GLY A 128 -6.78 -0.28 15.53
CA GLY A 128 -8.03 0.45 15.70
C GLY A 128 -8.84 0.55 14.41
N ARG A 129 -10.13 0.91 14.52
CA ARG A 129 -11.07 0.94 13.38
C ARG A 129 -10.62 1.90 12.27
N ALA A 130 -10.14 3.09 12.62
CA ALA A 130 -9.68 4.09 11.65
C ALA A 130 -8.48 3.60 10.84
N VAL A 131 -7.41 3.15 11.50
CA VAL A 131 -6.22 2.59 10.82
C VAL A 131 -6.58 1.32 10.06
N GLY A 132 -7.45 0.48 10.63
CA GLY A 132 -7.97 -0.72 9.96
C GLY A 132 -8.72 -0.39 8.66
N MET A 133 -9.55 0.65 8.62
CA MET A 133 -10.22 1.08 7.38
C MET A 133 -9.21 1.63 6.38
N LEU A 134 -8.29 2.49 6.83
CA LEU A 134 -7.30 3.11 5.96
C LEU A 134 -6.29 2.11 5.36
N THR A 135 -6.03 1.01 6.05
CA THR A 135 -5.12 -0.06 5.62
C THR A 135 -5.85 -1.29 5.05
N HIS A 136 -7.16 -1.17 4.80
CA HIS A 136 -7.95 -2.27 4.23
C HIS A 136 -7.44 -2.59 2.81
N PRO A 137 -7.09 -3.85 2.47
CA PRO A 137 -6.46 -4.20 1.20
C PRO A 137 -7.22 -3.68 -0.04
N ALA A 138 -8.55 -3.83 -0.05
CA ALA A 138 -9.40 -3.31 -1.13
C ALA A 138 -9.39 -1.78 -1.22
N TRP A 139 -9.43 -1.07 -0.08
CA TRP A 139 -9.41 0.39 -0.04
C TRP A 139 -8.06 0.92 -0.54
N THR A 140 -6.96 0.33 -0.09
CA THR A 140 -5.62 0.76 -0.50
C THR A 140 -5.39 0.51 -1.99
N MET A 141 -5.93 -0.58 -2.54
CA MET A 141 -5.92 -0.82 -3.98
C MET A 141 -6.74 0.21 -4.76
N VAL A 142 -7.95 0.54 -4.30
CA VAL A 142 -8.76 1.59 -4.93
C VAL A 142 -8.05 2.94 -4.85
N LEU A 143 -7.46 3.28 -3.70
CA LEU A 143 -6.67 4.50 -3.52
C LEU A 143 -5.50 4.54 -4.50
N TYR A 144 -4.76 3.45 -4.64
CA TYR A 144 -3.67 3.33 -5.62
C TYR A 144 -4.17 3.65 -7.03
N SER A 145 -5.20 2.94 -7.51
CA SER A 145 -5.78 3.15 -8.84
C SER A 145 -6.28 4.58 -9.05
N VAL A 146 -6.99 5.15 -8.07
CA VAL A 146 -7.53 6.51 -8.13
C VAL A 146 -6.40 7.53 -8.21
N VAL A 147 -5.33 7.35 -7.44
CA VAL A 147 -4.16 8.25 -7.48
C VAL A 147 -3.56 8.24 -8.88
N LEU A 148 -3.33 7.06 -9.47
CA LEU A 148 -2.77 6.96 -10.82
C LEU A 148 -3.67 7.62 -11.87
N VAL A 149 -4.97 7.34 -11.85
CA VAL A 149 -5.95 7.95 -12.78
C VAL A 149 -5.98 9.46 -12.58
N ALA A 150 -6.04 9.94 -11.34
CA ALA A 150 -6.13 11.35 -11.02
C ALA A 150 -4.88 12.10 -11.49
N THR A 151 -3.69 11.54 -11.33
CA THR A 151 -2.46 12.25 -11.69
C THR A 151 -2.18 12.18 -13.19
N HIS A 152 -2.52 11.09 -13.89
CA HIS A 152 -2.14 10.88 -15.29
C HIS A 152 -3.25 11.10 -16.32
N LEU A 153 -4.52 10.98 -15.94
CA LEU A 153 -5.64 11.10 -16.87
C LEU A 153 -6.50 12.35 -16.63
N THR A 154 -6.03 13.28 -15.79
CA THR A 154 -6.71 14.55 -15.52
C THR A 154 -5.78 15.74 -15.77
N PRO A 155 -6.29 16.99 -15.74
CA PRO A 155 -5.45 18.19 -15.86
C PRO A 155 -4.42 18.35 -14.73
N PHE A 156 -4.46 17.52 -13.67
CA PHE A 156 -3.56 17.60 -12.52
C PHE A 156 -2.08 17.71 -12.93
N MET A 157 -1.61 16.85 -13.83
CA MET A 157 -0.21 16.85 -14.30
C MET A 157 0.21 18.21 -14.87
N GLN A 158 -0.67 18.86 -15.65
CA GLN A 158 -0.38 20.16 -16.24
C GLN A 158 -0.30 21.26 -15.17
N LEU A 159 -1.20 21.22 -14.18
CA LEU A 159 -1.22 22.18 -13.08
C LEU A 159 -0.01 22.01 -12.16
N MET A 160 0.41 20.76 -11.94
CA MET A 160 1.55 20.42 -11.11
C MET A 160 2.85 21.02 -11.65
N LEU A 161 3.07 20.96 -12.97
CA LEU A 161 4.27 21.56 -13.58
C LEU A 161 4.36 23.07 -13.36
N LEU A 162 3.22 23.75 -13.19
CA LEU A 162 3.16 25.19 -12.98
C LEU A 162 3.20 25.59 -11.50
N ASN A 163 3.00 24.64 -10.58
CA ASN A 163 2.87 24.90 -9.16
C ASN A 163 3.71 23.91 -8.32
N PRO A 164 4.84 24.37 -7.74
CA PRO A 164 5.70 23.53 -6.89
C PRO A 164 4.96 22.84 -5.75
N TRP A 165 3.95 23.48 -5.15
CA TRP A 165 3.19 22.89 -4.05
C TRP A 165 2.36 21.69 -4.49
N LEU A 166 1.81 21.71 -5.72
CA LEU A 166 1.12 20.55 -6.28
C LEU A 166 2.09 19.40 -6.55
N HIS A 167 3.32 19.70 -6.99
CA HIS A 167 4.35 18.67 -7.17
C HIS A 167 4.76 18.01 -5.84
N HIS A 168 4.91 18.81 -4.78
CA HIS A 168 5.13 18.26 -3.44
C HIS A 168 3.93 17.42 -2.96
N ALA A 169 2.70 17.89 -3.19
CA ALA A 169 1.49 17.17 -2.83
C ALA A 169 1.38 15.83 -3.57
N GLU A 170 1.70 15.80 -4.86
CA GLU A 170 1.74 14.58 -5.66
C GLU A 170 2.79 13.60 -5.14
N SER A 171 4.01 14.06 -4.87
CA SER A 171 5.09 13.23 -4.35
C SER A 171 4.72 12.60 -3.00
N VAL A 172 4.07 13.37 -2.11
CA VAL A 172 3.52 12.86 -0.84
C VAL A 172 2.40 11.85 -1.10
N LEU A 173 1.51 12.15 -2.05
CA LEU A 173 0.38 11.28 -2.40
C LEU A 173 0.86 9.93 -2.91
N TYR A 174 1.87 9.89 -3.79
CA TYR A 174 2.51 8.66 -4.24
C TYR A 174 3.14 7.88 -3.08
N LEU A 175 3.92 8.55 -2.24
CA LEU A 175 4.56 7.89 -1.09
C LEU A 175 3.54 7.29 -0.12
N VAL A 176 2.46 8.03 0.18
CA VAL A 176 1.41 7.59 1.11
C VAL A 176 0.56 6.47 0.49
N ALA A 177 0.09 6.63 -0.75
CA ALA A 177 -0.72 5.62 -1.43
C ALA A 177 0.06 4.31 -1.59
N GLY A 178 1.32 4.41 -2.02
CA GLY A 178 2.23 3.26 -2.09
C GLY A 178 2.40 2.60 -0.73
N TYR A 179 2.74 3.37 0.32
CA TYR A 179 2.96 2.82 1.65
C TYR A 179 1.72 2.10 2.19
N LEU A 180 0.54 2.72 2.03
CA LEU A 180 -0.72 2.12 2.42
C LEU A 180 -1.02 0.83 1.64
N THR A 181 -0.74 0.78 0.33
CA THR A 181 -0.92 -0.43 -0.49
C THR A 181 0.03 -1.56 -0.10
N PHE A 182 1.30 -1.23 0.16
CA PHE A 182 2.30 -2.24 0.51
C PHE A 182 2.17 -2.74 1.96
N LEU A 183 1.48 -2.02 2.86
CA LEU A 183 1.22 -2.47 4.23
C LEU A 183 0.45 -3.80 4.30
N PRO A 184 -0.77 -3.97 3.76
CA PRO A 184 -1.45 -5.26 3.76
C PRO A 184 -0.83 -6.26 2.77
N LEU A 185 -0.15 -5.78 1.73
CA LEU A 185 0.42 -6.62 0.67
C LEU A 185 1.69 -7.35 1.10
N LEU A 186 2.64 -6.64 1.73
CA LEU A 186 3.94 -7.17 2.19
C LEU A 186 4.01 -7.34 3.71
N GLY A 187 3.08 -6.76 4.44
CA GLY A 187 3.23 -6.48 5.86
C GLY A 187 2.79 -7.60 6.78
N THR A 188 3.77 -8.11 7.53
CA THR A 188 3.63 -8.60 8.91
C THR A 188 3.73 -7.47 9.95
N GLU A 189 3.42 -6.23 9.55
CA GLU A 189 3.34 -5.08 10.45
C GLU A 189 2.10 -5.23 11.38
N PRO A 190 2.09 -4.68 12.60
CA PRO A 190 1.06 -4.97 13.61
C PRO A 190 -0.26 -4.22 13.36
N THR A 191 -0.73 -4.19 12.11
CA THR A 191 -2.04 -3.65 11.72
C THR A 191 -3.14 -4.70 11.86
N ARG A 192 -4.41 -4.29 11.67
CA ARG A 192 -5.56 -5.21 11.69
C ARG A 192 -5.45 -6.32 10.62
N TRP A 193 -4.83 -6.02 9.48
CA TRP A 193 -4.72 -6.91 8.32
C TRP A 193 -3.38 -7.67 8.25
N GLN A 194 -2.64 -7.75 9.36
CA GLN A 194 -1.33 -8.41 9.41
C GLN A 194 -1.34 -9.88 8.95
N HIS A 195 -2.48 -10.57 9.10
CA HIS A 195 -2.68 -11.97 8.71
C HIS A 195 -3.50 -12.09 7.41
N PHE A 196 -3.46 -11.07 6.54
CA PHE A 196 -4.11 -11.14 5.23
C PHE A 196 -3.58 -12.34 4.42
N PRO A 197 -4.42 -13.26 3.93
CA PRO A 197 -3.96 -14.51 3.31
C PRO A 197 -3.00 -14.32 2.14
N TYR A 198 -1.97 -15.17 2.05
CA TYR A 198 -0.99 -15.10 0.96
C TYR A 198 -1.61 -15.17 -0.45
N PRO A 199 -2.61 -16.04 -0.74
CA PRO A 199 -3.25 -16.05 -2.06
C PRO A 199 -3.89 -14.70 -2.41
N LEU A 200 -4.52 -14.04 -1.43
CA LEU A 200 -5.14 -12.73 -1.63
C LEU A 200 -4.11 -11.60 -1.75
N ARG A 201 -2.95 -11.72 -1.08
CA ARG A 201 -1.81 -10.81 -1.30
C ARG A 201 -1.30 -10.93 -2.74
N VAL A 202 -1.06 -12.15 -3.22
CA VAL A 202 -0.61 -12.38 -4.61
C VAL A 202 -1.65 -11.85 -5.59
N PHE A 203 -2.93 -12.16 -5.38
CA PHE A 203 -4.01 -11.64 -6.21
C PHE A 203 -4.07 -10.11 -6.22
N SER A 204 -3.89 -9.48 -5.04
CA SER A 204 -3.84 -8.02 -4.93
C SER A 204 -2.65 -7.44 -5.69
N ALA A 205 -1.46 -8.05 -5.61
CA ALA A 205 -0.31 -7.61 -6.41
C ALA A 205 -0.64 -7.69 -7.92
N LEU A 206 -1.23 -8.79 -8.39
CA LEU A 206 -1.64 -8.93 -9.79
C LEU A 206 -2.71 -7.90 -10.21
N MET A 207 -3.68 -7.60 -9.34
CA MET A 207 -4.68 -6.56 -9.61
C MET A 207 -4.06 -5.16 -9.67
N GLY A 208 -2.99 -4.92 -8.90
CA GLY A 208 -2.26 -3.65 -8.92
C GLY A 208 -1.60 -3.34 -10.27
N MET A 209 -1.27 -4.37 -11.06
CA MET A 209 -0.74 -4.20 -12.43
C MET A 209 -1.76 -3.58 -13.38
N GLY A 210 -3.07 -3.80 -13.15
CA GLY A 210 -4.12 -3.34 -14.06
C GLY A 210 -4.10 -1.82 -14.30
N PRO A 211 -4.10 -0.98 -13.24
CA PRO A 211 -3.93 0.47 -13.37
C PRO A 211 -2.65 0.89 -14.09
N ASP A 212 -1.50 0.29 -13.75
CA ASP A 212 -0.19 0.61 -14.35
C ASP A 212 -0.19 0.32 -15.86
N THR A 213 -0.66 -0.88 -16.25
CA THR A 213 -0.84 -1.29 -17.63
C THR A 213 -1.82 -0.38 -18.37
N GLY A 214 -3.02 -0.18 -17.82
CA GLY A 214 -4.09 0.54 -18.49
C GLY A 214 -3.70 1.98 -18.80
N ILE A 215 -3.14 2.68 -17.81
CA ILE A 215 -2.73 4.07 -17.96
C ILE A 215 -1.47 4.17 -18.84
N GLY A 216 -0.49 3.29 -18.64
CA GLY A 216 0.71 3.27 -19.45
C GLY A 216 0.40 3.09 -20.95
N VAL A 217 -0.50 2.16 -21.28
CA VAL A 217 -0.97 1.94 -22.67
C VAL A 217 -1.71 3.16 -23.23
N ILE A 218 -2.57 3.81 -22.43
CA ILE A 218 -3.24 5.06 -22.86
C ILE A 218 -2.20 6.13 -23.21
N LEU A 219 -1.19 6.32 -22.37
CA LEU A 219 -0.12 7.31 -22.60
C LEU A 219 0.73 6.96 -23.84
N MET A 220 1.00 5.67 -24.08
CA MET A 220 1.74 5.18 -25.26
C MET A 220 0.97 5.33 -26.57
N MET A 221 -0.34 5.15 -26.53
CA MET A 221 -1.22 5.17 -27.70
C MET A 221 -1.79 6.55 -27.99
N ALA A 222 -1.54 7.55 -27.15
CA ALA A 222 -2.00 8.92 -27.38
C ALA A 222 -1.48 9.47 -28.71
N ASP A 223 -2.38 10.03 -29.52
CA ASP A 223 -2.04 10.66 -30.80
C ASP A 223 -1.45 12.06 -30.62
N ASP A 224 -1.86 12.76 -29.56
CA ASP A 224 -1.41 14.10 -29.21
C ASP A 224 -0.81 14.13 -27.78
N PRO A 225 0.09 15.09 -27.49
CA PRO A 225 0.59 15.28 -26.13
C PRO A 225 -0.55 15.62 -25.16
N LEU A 226 -0.79 14.76 -24.17
CA LEU A 226 -1.74 14.98 -23.08
C LEU A 226 -1.23 16.06 -22.12
N PHE A 227 0.09 16.25 -22.08
CA PHE A 227 0.76 17.20 -21.19
C PHE A 227 1.61 18.22 -21.98
N PRO A 228 0.98 19.11 -22.78
CA PRO A 228 1.70 20.09 -23.59
C PRO A 228 2.53 21.08 -22.76
N ALA A 229 2.26 21.21 -21.46
CA ALA A 229 3.05 22.01 -20.54
C ALA A 229 4.53 21.60 -20.48
N TYR A 230 4.87 20.32 -20.70
CA TYR A 230 6.27 19.86 -20.77
C TYR A 230 7.03 20.54 -21.91
N GLY A 231 6.38 20.86 -23.04
CA GLY A 231 7.03 21.60 -24.14
C GLY A 231 7.58 22.97 -23.71
N ARG A 232 6.96 23.63 -22.71
CA ARG A 232 7.44 24.92 -22.17
C ARG A 232 8.57 24.75 -21.15
N MET A 233 8.64 23.59 -20.51
CA MET A 233 9.63 23.26 -19.49
C MET A 233 10.92 22.68 -20.08
N ARG A 234 10.85 22.14 -21.30
CA ARG A 234 12.02 21.67 -22.06
C ARG A 234 12.92 22.83 -22.47
N ASP A 235 14.23 22.58 -22.46
CA ASP A 235 15.23 23.47 -23.04
C ASP A 235 15.52 23.10 -24.50
N TRP A 236 16.19 24.02 -25.20
CA TRP A 236 16.40 24.01 -26.66
C TRP A 236 17.06 22.74 -27.21
N TRP A 237 17.87 22.03 -26.41
CA TRP A 237 18.58 20.82 -26.83
C TRP A 237 17.70 19.56 -26.81
N ILE A 238 16.56 19.59 -26.10
CA ILE A 238 15.70 18.40 -25.93
C ILE A 238 14.83 18.16 -27.17
N ASP A 239 14.47 19.24 -27.89
CA ASP A 239 13.50 19.21 -28.99
C ASP A 239 14.18 19.30 -30.38
N ASP A 240 15.41 18.80 -30.52
CA ASP A 240 16.19 18.77 -31.77
C ASP A 240 15.67 17.73 -32.79
N GLY A 241 14.37 17.40 -32.73
CA GLY A 241 13.69 16.44 -33.61
C GLY A 241 13.81 14.97 -33.22
N THR A 242 14.66 14.61 -32.25
CA THR A 242 14.88 13.20 -31.83
C THR A 242 13.95 12.74 -30.70
N LEU A 243 13.68 13.61 -29.72
CA LEU A 243 12.77 13.33 -28.61
C LEU A 243 11.73 14.45 -28.53
N THR A 244 10.60 14.28 -29.21
CA THR A 244 9.48 15.23 -29.11
C THR A 244 8.74 15.06 -27.77
N VAL A 245 7.92 16.04 -27.37
CA VAL A 245 7.05 15.95 -26.19
C VAL A 245 6.15 14.70 -26.25
N LEU A 246 5.62 14.39 -27.44
CA LEU A 246 4.79 13.19 -27.64
C LEU A 246 5.61 11.91 -27.48
N ALA A 247 6.80 11.85 -28.09
CA ALA A 247 7.66 10.68 -28.00
C ALA A 247 8.10 10.41 -26.54
N ASP A 248 8.45 11.45 -25.80
CA ASP A 248 8.79 11.36 -24.38
C ASP A 248 7.60 10.90 -23.53
N GLN A 249 6.39 11.40 -23.81
CA GLN A 249 5.18 10.91 -23.14
C GLN A 249 4.94 9.43 -23.40
N ARG A 250 5.06 8.99 -24.65
CA ARG A 250 4.87 7.58 -25.03
C ARG A 250 5.92 6.68 -24.37
N LEU A 251 7.18 7.10 -24.34
CA LEU A 251 8.24 6.39 -23.61
C LEU A 251 7.95 6.32 -22.11
N GLY A 252 7.50 7.42 -21.51
CA GLY A 252 7.08 7.41 -20.11
C GLY A 252 5.91 6.45 -19.85
N GLY A 253 4.91 6.41 -20.74
CA GLY A 253 3.83 5.41 -20.67
C GLY A 253 4.36 3.97 -20.71
N GLY A 254 5.35 3.70 -21.57
CA GLY A 254 6.04 2.42 -21.64
C GLY A 254 6.81 2.08 -20.36
N ILE A 255 7.43 3.08 -19.73
CA ILE A 255 8.11 2.91 -18.43
C ILE A 255 7.10 2.58 -17.34
N MET A 256 6.01 3.35 -17.25
CA MET A 256 4.94 3.15 -16.27
C MET A 256 4.39 1.73 -16.37
N TRP A 257 4.05 1.29 -17.58
CA TRP A 257 3.55 -0.06 -17.80
C TRP A 257 4.61 -1.13 -17.49
N PHE A 258 5.72 -1.17 -18.23
CA PHE A 258 6.66 -2.29 -18.16
C PHE A 258 7.33 -2.39 -16.79
N PHE A 259 7.84 -1.27 -16.25
CA PHE A 259 8.51 -1.29 -14.96
C PHE A 259 7.52 -1.36 -13.81
N GLY A 260 6.36 -0.71 -13.89
CA GLY A 260 5.31 -0.85 -12.87
C GLY A 260 4.88 -2.31 -12.70
N ASP A 261 4.52 -2.96 -13.82
CA ASP A 261 4.16 -4.38 -13.82
C ASP A 261 5.32 -5.27 -13.38
N ALA A 262 6.54 -5.02 -13.88
CA ALA A 262 7.70 -5.83 -13.50
C ALA A 262 8.01 -5.75 -12.00
N LEU A 263 7.94 -4.56 -11.40
CA LEU A 263 8.13 -4.39 -9.96
C LEU A 263 7.04 -5.13 -9.18
N MET A 264 5.78 -4.98 -9.59
CA MET A 264 4.65 -5.67 -8.95
C MET A 264 4.75 -7.20 -9.10
N ALA A 265 5.27 -7.69 -10.24
CA ALA A 265 5.53 -9.10 -10.49
C ALA A 265 6.64 -9.65 -9.58
N VAL A 266 7.71 -8.88 -9.38
CA VAL A 266 8.76 -9.23 -8.42
C VAL A 266 8.19 -9.35 -7.01
N PHE A 267 7.32 -8.43 -6.58
CA PHE A 267 6.66 -8.53 -5.28
C PHE A 267 5.74 -9.75 -5.21
N ALA A 268 4.94 -10.01 -6.25
CA ALA A 268 4.11 -11.21 -6.34
C ALA A 268 4.94 -12.49 -6.22
N LEU A 269 6.09 -12.57 -6.91
CA LEU A 269 7.00 -13.73 -6.82
C LEU A 269 7.58 -13.90 -5.41
N VAL A 270 7.97 -12.80 -4.76
CA VAL A 270 8.42 -12.81 -3.36
C VAL A 270 7.30 -13.30 -2.44
N LEU A 271 6.05 -12.88 -2.67
CA LEU A 271 4.88 -13.33 -1.91
C LEU A 271 4.56 -14.81 -2.16
N VAL A 272 4.66 -15.31 -3.39
CA VAL A 272 4.52 -16.74 -3.71
C VAL A 272 5.61 -17.54 -3.02
N ARG A 273 6.86 -17.06 -3.00
CA ARG A 273 7.95 -17.72 -2.26
C ARG A 273 7.70 -17.74 -0.76
N GLN A 274 7.13 -16.67 -0.19
CA GLN A 274 6.73 -16.65 1.22
C GLN A 274 5.56 -17.61 1.47
N TRP A 275 4.60 -17.68 0.55
CA TRP A 275 3.46 -18.58 0.60
C TRP A 275 3.89 -20.05 0.62
N MET A 276 4.79 -20.46 -0.29
CA MET A 276 5.32 -21.82 -0.33
C MET A 276 6.09 -22.23 0.94
N ARG A 277 6.57 -21.26 1.71
CA ARG A 277 7.32 -21.49 2.97
C ARG A 277 6.44 -21.35 4.21
N ALA A 278 5.23 -20.80 4.06
CA ALA A 278 4.32 -20.62 5.17
C ALA A 278 3.72 -21.99 5.53
N ASN A 279 3.96 -22.44 6.77
CA ASN A 279 3.30 -23.60 7.35
C ASN A 279 2.21 -23.11 8.31
N GLY A 280 0.99 -23.60 8.18
CA GLY A 280 -0.14 -23.24 9.04
C GLY A 280 -1.30 -22.54 8.31
N SER A 281 -2.18 -21.91 9.07
CA SER A 281 -3.48 -21.41 8.60
C SER A 281 -3.44 -20.18 7.70
N GLU A 282 -2.31 -19.49 7.59
CA GLU A 282 -2.09 -18.37 6.65
C GLU A 282 -1.73 -18.84 5.23
N ALA A 283 -1.30 -20.10 5.08
CA ALA A 283 -0.99 -20.72 3.80
C ALA A 283 -2.26 -21.00 2.97
N GLY A 284 -3.44 -20.87 3.57
CA GLY A 284 -4.72 -21.00 2.89
C GLY A 284 -5.72 -19.98 3.40
N PHE A 285 -6.97 -20.14 3.01
CA PHE A 285 -8.06 -19.25 3.42
C PHE A 285 -8.64 -19.59 4.80
N GLY A 286 -8.22 -20.69 5.44
CA GLY A 286 -8.91 -21.30 6.59
C GLY A 286 -9.22 -20.34 7.74
N ASN A 287 -8.22 -19.68 8.32
CA ASN A 287 -8.47 -18.74 9.42
C ASN A 287 -9.19 -17.46 8.98
N TRP A 288 -8.98 -17.02 7.74
CA TRP A 288 -9.66 -15.84 7.21
C TRP A 288 -11.15 -16.13 6.99
N LEU A 289 -11.50 -17.25 6.35
CA LEU A 289 -12.88 -17.72 6.20
C LEU A 289 -13.53 -18.00 7.55
N GLU A 290 -12.81 -18.61 8.49
CA GLU A 290 -13.32 -18.85 9.83
C GLU A 290 -13.55 -17.55 10.61
N SER A 291 -12.68 -16.54 10.43
CA SER A 291 -12.89 -15.20 10.99
C SER A 291 -14.06 -14.46 10.33
N ALA A 292 -14.21 -14.58 9.00
CA ALA A 292 -15.32 -14.00 8.26
C ALA A 292 -16.64 -14.66 8.66
N ARG A 293 -16.65 -16.00 8.76
CA ARG A 293 -17.76 -16.79 9.28
C ARG A 293 -18.14 -16.37 10.70
N ARG A 294 -17.17 -16.27 11.63
CA ARG A 294 -17.44 -15.82 13.01
C ARG A 294 -17.94 -14.39 13.07
N SER A 295 -17.46 -13.51 12.19
CA SER A 295 -17.94 -12.13 12.11
C SER A 295 -19.39 -12.08 11.62
N ALA A 296 -19.70 -12.84 10.57
CA ALA A 296 -21.06 -12.96 10.04
C ALA A 296 -22.01 -13.57 11.09
N LEU A 297 -21.58 -14.64 11.78
CA LEU A 297 -22.37 -15.25 12.86
C LEU A 297 -22.55 -14.30 14.05
N ALA A 298 -21.56 -13.47 14.40
CA ALA A 298 -21.71 -12.49 15.48
C ALA A 298 -22.66 -11.33 15.11
N GLU A 299 -22.74 -10.97 13.82
CA GLU A 299 -23.75 -10.03 13.31
C GLU A 299 -25.15 -10.68 13.34
N THR A 300 -25.26 -11.95 12.95
CA THR A 300 -26.53 -12.71 12.99
C THR A 300 -26.99 -13.00 14.41
N ASP A 301 -26.10 -13.36 15.33
CA ASP A 301 -26.43 -13.58 16.75
C ASP A 301 -26.78 -12.26 17.44
N GLY A 302 -26.20 -11.13 17.02
CA GLY A 302 -26.59 -9.80 17.49
C GLY A 302 -27.96 -9.35 16.99
N GLU A 303 -28.31 -9.69 15.74
CA GLU A 303 -29.67 -9.52 15.20
C GLU A 303 -30.65 -10.47 15.89
N ALA A 304 -30.28 -11.73 16.11
CA ALA A 304 -31.10 -12.71 16.82
C ALA A 304 -31.30 -12.33 18.28
N ASP A 305 -30.29 -11.80 18.98
CA ASP A 305 -30.44 -11.28 20.34
C ASP A 305 -31.34 -10.03 20.35
N SER A 306 -31.29 -9.18 19.32
CA SER A 306 -32.19 -8.04 19.19
C SER A 306 -33.63 -8.44 18.84
N GLU A 307 -33.80 -9.49 18.03
CA GLU A 307 -35.09 -10.07 17.65
C GLU A 307 -35.69 -10.82 18.84
N VAL A 308 -34.91 -11.62 19.56
CA VAL A 308 -35.28 -12.25 20.84
C VAL A 308 -35.59 -11.21 21.91
N GLN A 309 -34.87 -10.09 21.95
CA GLN A 309 -35.20 -8.98 22.86
C GLN A 309 -36.47 -8.24 22.45
N SER A 310 -36.77 -8.15 21.15
CA SER A 310 -38.04 -7.59 20.64
C SER A 310 -39.23 -8.55 20.85
N LEU A 311 -39.02 -9.86 20.72
CA LEU A 311 -40.01 -10.91 21.02
C LEU A 311 -40.26 -11.02 22.53
N ARG A 312 -39.27 -10.72 23.37
CA ARG A 312 -39.45 -10.58 24.83
C ARG A 312 -40.20 -9.31 25.25
N THR A 313 -40.44 -8.37 24.33
CA THR A 313 -41.34 -7.22 24.60
C THR A 313 -42.81 -7.53 24.29
N THR A 314 -43.10 -8.67 23.67
CA THR A 314 -44.44 -9.24 23.60
C THR A 314 -44.53 -10.39 24.60
N ASP A 315 -44.90 -10.04 25.83
CA ASP A 315 -45.04 -10.96 26.97
C ASP A 315 -46.23 -11.91 26.72
N ASP A 316 -45.99 -13.03 26.06
CA ASP A 316 -46.94 -14.14 25.98
C ASP A 316 -46.22 -15.42 26.44
N LEU A 317 -46.16 -15.58 27.77
CA LEU A 317 -45.51 -16.68 28.50
C LEU A 317 -45.92 -18.09 28.00
N ASP A 318 -47.06 -18.19 27.31
CA ASP A 318 -47.57 -19.43 26.73
C ASP A 318 -46.81 -19.88 25.46
N GLU A 319 -46.06 -19.00 24.80
CA GLU A 319 -45.28 -19.35 23.61
C GLU A 319 -43.91 -19.95 23.97
N ASP A 320 -43.29 -19.44 25.04
CA ASP A 320 -42.01 -19.93 25.59
C ASP A 320 -42.14 -21.36 26.15
N GLU A 321 -43.27 -21.67 26.80
CA GLU A 321 -43.55 -23.01 27.32
C GLU A 321 -43.82 -24.01 26.18
N ARG A 322 -44.52 -23.58 25.11
CA ARG A 322 -44.70 -24.40 23.90
C ARG A 322 -43.38 -24.68 23.18
N ALA A 323 -42.49 -23.68 23.08
CA ALA A 323 -41.17 -23.84 22.48
C ALA A 323 -40.30 -24.83 23.28
N ARG A 324 -40.32 -24.76 24.61
CA ARG A 324 -39.63 -25.73 25.48
C ARG A 324 -40.16 -27.16 25.31
N GLN A 325 -41.47 -27.33 25.23
CA GLN A 325 -42.07 -28.65 25.01
C GLN A 325 -41.70 -29.24 23.64
N ALA A 326 -41.69 -28.41 22.59
CA ALA A 326 -41.26 -28.82 21.25
C ALA A 326 -39.77 -29.22 21.23
N TYR A 327 -38.91 -28.45 21.88
CA TYR A 327 -37.49 -28.73 22.01
C TYR A 327 -37.22 -30.05 22.75
N ASN A 328 -37.89 -30.28 23.88
CA ASN A 328 -37.77 -31.52 24.64
C ASN A 328 -38.27 -32.73 23.84
N ALA A 329 -39.35 -32.58 23.07
CA ALA A 329 -39.85 -33.63 22.19
C ALA A 329 -38.87 -33.99 21.06
N MET A 330 -38.16 -33.00 20.51
CA MET A 330 -37.11 -33.21 19.52
C MET A 330 -35.94 -33.99 20.10
N LEU A 331 -35.43 -33.60 21.28
CA LEU A 331 -34.35 -34.31 21.97
C LEU A 331 -34.71 -35.77 22.25
N ALA A 332 -35.96 -36.04 22.66
CA ALA A 332 -36.45 -37.39 22.87
C ALA A 332 -36.50 -38.23 21.57
N ARG A 333 -36.74 -37.60 20.40
CA ARG A 333 -36.65 -38.31 19.11
C ARG A 333 -35.21 -38.64 18.74
N LEU A 334 -34.27 -37.72 18.95
CA LEU A 334 -32.85 -37.95 18.68
C LEU A 334 -32.28 -39.05 19.57
N ALA A 335 -32.60 -39.05 20.86
CA ALA A 335 -32.18 -40.11 21.78
C ALA A 335 -32.65 -41.50 21.33
N ARG A 336 -33.92 -41.63 20.92
CA ARG A 336 -34.47 -42.90 20.38
C ARG A 336 -33.80 -43.33 19.07
N GLN A 337 -33.43 -42.38 18.20
CA GLN A 337 -32.71 -42.69 16.96
C GLN A 337 -31.28 -43.16 17.23
N ASP A 338 -30.60 -42.59 18.22
CA ASP A 338 -29.26 -43.02 18.64
C ASP A 338 -29.29 -44.41 19.30
N GLU A 339 -30.30 -44.70 20.13
CA GLU A 339 -30.51 -46.05 20.69
C GLU A 339 -30.72 -47.09 19.58
N GLN A 340 -31.58 -46.79 18.59
CA GLN A 340 -31.81 -47.67 17.44
C GLN A 340 -30.57 -47.87 16.55
N ARG A 341 -29.68 -46.86 16.46
CA ARG A 341 -28.40 -46.97 15.74
C ARG A 341 -27.37 -47.78 16.53
N SER A 342 -27.38 -47.68 17.86
CA SER A 342 -26.44 -48.40 18.73
C SER A 342 -26.77 -49.90 18.88
N GLY A 343 -28.06 -50.28 18.87
CA GLY A 343 -28.50 -51.68 18.97
C GLY A 343 -28.41 -52.51 17.67
N ARG A 344 -27.84 -51.93 16.59
CA ARG A 344 -27.71 -52.56 15.27
C ARG A 344 -26.26 -52.92 14.90
N ARG A 345 -25.35 -52.92 15.89
CA ARG A 345 -23.95 -53.34 15.74
C ARG A 345 -23.70 -54.70 16.35
#